data_AF-Q7UVT9-F1
#
_entry.id   AF-Q7UVT9-F1
#
_cell.length_a   1.000
_cell.length_b   1.000
_cell.length_c   1.000
_cell.angle_alpha   90.00
_cell.angle_beta   90.00
_cell.angle_gamma   90.00
#
_symmetry.space_group_name_H-M   'P 1'
#
loop_
_entity.id
_entity.type
_entity.pdbx_description
1 polymer ?
#
loop_
_entity_poly.entity_id
_entity_poly.type
_entity_poly.pdbx_seq_one_letter_code
_entity_poly.pdbx_strand_id
1 'polypeptide(L)'
;MPTKPADLSLRFSAKSARWAICLTALGPLLVATAFSSVAVAQGQQATMQAAERAAMEAQGGPSGYEEMEPGYDDMGMGDDMDMYDAEMENQGMGDPYGESGYGPGYGGQSNSRGGGDFKPSPIVMLEVFQLDWSPLTERVQQVLTSSEASQQPVALGPVLRNEAHVAYRYGNLPLALQLFHGFIARGSDAAEQQMDQIKFSKHFRKPLWHLRVGVSLGVHGDSSTTDPSPITDSGTSRGMGNGEMGMGMDSGMMDMEMEMANSMQGMEDAMREGMAGMEEEMGMGGMDMYEEDMGMAGMGMSGMGMSGRGRRNRAAAPLVPKAEMTDSEVSARMEKFLGLVADTVKTGLSKRISDGKFGHALVDVKAESTTQGHTVNGDSVDEAPQPMWIPSVLFVGEGNSRDTIKTAHNLELDLLFHFDVGLKENRMGAVSNISRVKVMDARTGKTLVSSAAMDNTEVERITRVGRGSPAAYVDEQMKSLWAVVDERLTLSDLPTLSPEVARKRVAQVLGDRSMTPLRKLAEIRYYGYRGWLTPDEVEQAFEITGGPDAMKVLHGSESQAIEAIHKLVVQSEVSDS
;
A
#
# COMPACT_ATOMS: atom_id res chain seq x y z
N MET A 1 48.35 23.32 41.38
CA MET A 1 47.78 22.05 41.86
C MET A 1 47.10 21.33 40.69
N PRO A 2 47.67 20.25 40.16
CA PRO A 2 46.98 19.36 39.23
C PRO A 2 46.75 17.99 39.88
N THR A 3 45.52 17.50 39.86
CA THR A 3 45.16 16.16 40.37
C THR A 3 45.34 15.11 39.27
N LYS A 4 46.04 14.03 39.63
CA LYS A 4 46.31 12.83 38.83
C LYS A 4 45.02 12.04 38.52
N PRO A 5 44.98 11.29 37.41
CA PRO A 5 43.93 10.30 37.14
C PRO A 5 44.20 8.97 37.86
N ALA A 6 43.13 8.31 38.30
CA ALA A 6 43.14 7.00 38.93
C ALA A 6 43.13 5.89 37.89
N ASP A 7 44.03 4.93 38.10
CA ASP A 7 44.25 3.71 37.34
C ASP A 7 43.37 2.59 37.94
N LEU A 8 42.54 1.95 37.12
CA LEU A 8 41.65 0.86 37.51
C LEU A 8 41.84 -0.33 36.56
N SER A 9 42.93 -1.06 36.75
CA SER A 9 43.13 -2.38 36.16
C SER A 9 42.44 -3.46 37.01
N LEU A 10 41.28 -3.95 36.57
CA LEU A 10 40.63 -5.13 37.17
C LEU A 10 41.09 -6.40 36.45
N ARG A 11 41.86 -7.21 37.17
CA ARG A 11 42.26 -8.57 36.83
C ARG A 11 41.06 -9.51 37.02
N PHE A 12 40.68 -10.26 35.98
CA PHE A 12 39.80 -11.42 36.14
C PHE A 12 40.61 -12.73 36.04
N SER A 13 40.43 -13.51 37.09
CA SER A 13 41.10 -14.77 37.42
C SER A 13 40.46 -15.94 36.67
N ALA A 14 41.27 -16.68 35.91
CA ALA A 14 40.92 -17.97 35.35
C ALA A 14 40.90 -19.04 36.46
N LYS A 15 39.80 -19.78 36.60
CA LYS A 15 39.79 -21.09 37.27
C LYS A 15 38.93 -22.09 36.48
N SER A 16 39.65 -23.09 35.99
CA SER A 16 39.23 -24.35 35.41
C SER A 16 38.42 -25.21 36.38
N ALA A 17 37.39 -25.88 35.88
CA ALA A 17 36.89 -27.12 36.48
C ALA A 17 36.50 -28.10 35.37
N ARG A 18 37.35 -29.13 35.21
CA ARG A 18 37.11 -30.33 34.41
C ARG A 18 36.17 -31.24 35.18
N TRP A 19 35.08 -31.70 34.56
CA TRP A 19 34.43 -32.96 34.93
C TRP A 19 34.17 -33.76 33.65
N ALA A 20 34.89 -34.87 33.55
CA ALA A 20 34.68 -35.93 32.57
C ALA A 20 33.94 -37.05 33.29
N ILE A 21 32.78 -37.47 32.77
CA ILE A 21 32.18 -38.76 33.08
C ILE A 21 31.84 -39.42 31.75
N CYS A 22 32.38 -40.61 31.58
CA CYS A 22 32.14 -41.51 30.47
C CYS A 22 30.86 -42.34 30.68
N LEU A 23 30.36 -42.86 29.55
CA LEU A 23 30.06 -44.29 29.27
C LEU A 23 28.61 -44.63 28.82
N THR A 24 28.60 -45.34 27.69
CA THR A 24 27.73 -46.47 27.25
C THR A 24 26.31 -46.24 26.70
N ALA A 25 26.25 -46.21 25.36
CA ALA A 25 25.65 -47.22 24.48
C ALA A 25 24.53 -48.14 25.01
N LEU A 26 23.37 -48.09 24.34
CA LEU A 26 22.45 -49.22 24.14
C LEU A 26 21.66 -49.00 22.83
N GLY A 27 21.54 -50.08 22.07
CA GLY A 27 21.09 -50.13 20.67
C GLY A 27 19.57 -50.10 20.42
N PRO A 28 19.15 -50.40 19.18
CA PRO A 28 17.95 -49.83 18.56
C PRO A 28 16.69 -50.68 18.74
N LEU A 29 15.52 -50.02 18.77
CA LEU A 29 14.22 -50.68 18.68
C LEU A 29 13.47 -50.21 17.42
N LEU A 30 13.09 -51.21 16.62
CA LEU A 30 12.21 -51.19 15.45
C LEU A 30 10.91 -50.40 15.68
N VAL A 31 10.52 -49.57 14.70
CA VAL A 31 9.11 -49.30 14.40
C VAL A 31 8.90 -49.33 12.89
N ALA A 32 8.03 -50.25 12.47
CA ALA A 32 7.48 -50.34 11.13
C ALA A 32 6.17 -49.54 11.07
N THR A 33 6.09 -48.57 10.15
CA THR A 33 4.82 -48.02 9.63
C THR A 33 5.03 -47.56 8.18
N ALA A 34 5.00 -48.51 7.25
CA ALA A 34 4.68 -48.22 5.86
C ALA A 34 3.16 -48.29 5.71
N PHE A 35 2.53 -47.26 5.12
CA PHE A 35 1.32 -47.28 4.27
C PHE A 35 0.69 -45.87 4.25
N SER A 36 1.16 -45.01 3.34
CA SER A 36 0.43 -43.81 2.82
C SER A 36 1.07 -43.22 1.54
N SER A 37 1.62 -44.03 0.61
CA SER A 37 2.39 -43.49 -0.54
C SER A 37 1.74 -43.65 -1.92
N VAL A 38 0.50 -44.12 -2.04
CA VAL A 38 -0.11 -44.41 -3.35
C VAL A 38 -0.83 -43.19 -3.96
N ALA A 39 -1.34 -42.24 -3.16
CA ALA A 39 -2.06 -41.08 -3.69
C ALA A 39 -1.15 -39.94 -4.20
N VAL A 40 0.07 -39.81 -3.68
CA VAL A 40 1.02 -38.75 -4.09
C VAL A 40 1.73 -39.11 -5.42
N ALA A 41 1.88 -40.40 -5.73
CA ALA A 41 2.57 -40.85 -6.93
C ALA A 41 1.76 -40.60 -8.23
N GLN A 42 0.43 -40.60 -8.18
CA GLN A 42 -0.41 -40.36 -9.36
C GLN A 42 -0.46 -38.87 -9.76
N GLY A 43 -0.33 -37.95 -8.80
CA GLY A 43 -0.26 -36.51 -9.08
C GLY A 43 1.03 -36.08 -9.79
N GLN A 44 2.16 -36.72 -9.46
CA GLN A 44 3.47 -36.38 -10.05
C GLN A 44 3.65 -36.89 -11.48
N GLN A 45 3.00 -37.99 -11.87
CA GLN A 45 3.04 -38.48 -13.25
C GLN A 45 2.22 -37.59 -14.20
N ALA A 46 1.08 -37.05 -13.74
CA ALA A 46 0.25 -36.16 -14.55
C ALA A 46 0.94 -34.81 -14.83
N THR A 47 1.69 -34.27 -13.87
CA THR A 47 2.44 -33.01 -14.06
C THR A 47 3.66 -33.18 -14.95
N MET A 48 4.35 -34.32 -14.89
CA MET A 48 5.48 -34.62 -15.79
C MET A 48 5.01 -34.76 -17.25
N GLN A 49 3.88 -35.44 -17.50
CA GLN A 49 3.33 -35.57 -18.86
C GLN A 49 2.82 -34.24 -19.42
N ALA A 50 2.28 -33.36 -18.58
CA ALA A 50 1.87 -32.01 -19.00
C ALA A 50 3.09 -31.13 -19.36
N ALA A 51 4.17 -31.23 -18.59
CA ALA A 51 5.41 -30.50 -18.86
C ALA A 51 6.12 -31.01 -20.13
N GLU A 52 6.12 -32.32 -20.38
CA GLU A 52 6.71 -32.92 -21.59
C GLU A 52 5.94 -32.52 -22.86
N ARG A 53 4.60 -32.37 -22.76
CA ARG A 53 3.76 -31.90 -23.88
C ARG A 53 3.99 -30.42 -24.20
N ALA A 54 4.15 -29.58 -23.18
CA ALA A 54 4.46 -28.16 -23.36
C ALA A 54 5.87 -27.93 -23.95
N ALA A 55 6.84 -28.81 -23.64
CA ALA A 55 8.18 -28.74 -24.20
C ALA A 55 8.24 -29.13 -25.68
N MET A 56 7.36 -30.03 -26.14
CA MET A 56 7.27 -30.39 -27.57
C MET A 56 6.59 -29.31 -28.43
N GLU A 57 5.69 -28.50 -27.88
CA GLU A 57 5.07 -27.37 -28.61
C GLU A 57 6.05 -26.19 -28.81
N ALA A 58 7.09 -26.06 -27.98
CA ALA A 58 8.03 -24.95 -28.03
C ALA A 58 9.15 -25.09 -29.08
N GLN A 59 9.27 -26.22 -29.79
CA GLN A 59 10.34 -26.46 -30.77
C GLN A 59 9.95 -26.25 -32.24
N GLY A 60 8.76 -25.69 -32.52
CA GLY A 60 8.33 -25.36 -33.89
C GLY A 60 8.70 -23.94 -34.33
N GLY A 61 9.99 -23.65 -34.56
CA GLY A 61 10.47 -22.39 -35.14
C GLY A 61 11.26 -22.61 -36.44
N PRO A 62 10.99 -21.86 -37.53
CA PRO A 62 11.50 -22.16 -38.87
C PRO A 62 12.96 -21.74 -39.08
N SER A 63 13.65 -22.52 -39.92
CA SER A 63 15.03 -22.35 -40.39
C SER A 63 15.14 -21.57 -41.71
N GLY A 64 16.25 -20.86 -41.90
CA GLY A 64 16.69 -20.20 -43.15
C GLY A 64 16.29 -18.73 -43.18
N TYR A 65 17.12 -17.74 -43.57
CA TYR A 65 18.02 -17.64 -44.73
C TYR A 65 19.05 -16.51 -44.41
N GLU A 66 20.35 -16.75 -44.53
CA GLU A 66 21.24 -16.29 -45.63
C GLU A 66 21.36 -14.76 -45.81
N GLU A 67 22.40 -14.22 -45.15
CA GLU A 67 23.46 -13.34 -45.67
C GLU A 67 23.25 -12.72 -47.07
N MET A 68 23.10 -11.38 -47.12
CA MET A 68 23.62 -10.51 -48.21
C MET A 68 23.60 -9.04 -47.77
N GLU A 69 24.79 -8.44 -47.63
CA GLU A 69 25.03 -7.00 -47.83
C GLU A 69 24.88 -6.69 -49.34
N PRO A 70 24.36 -5.50 -49.74
CA PRO A 70 25.19 -4.29 -49.81
C PRO A 70 24.45 -2.96 -49.54
N GLY A 71 25.23 -1.93 -49.21
CA GLY A 71 24.73 -0.56 -49.04
C GLY A 71 24.40 0.16 -50.35
N TYR A 72 23.56 1.19 -50.25
CA TYR A 72 23.57 2.40 -51.08
C TYR A 72 22.87 3.55 -50.33
N ASP A 73 23.34 4.75 -50.63
CA ASP A 73 22.87 6.06 -50.25
C ASP A 73 21.41 6.39 -50.67
N ASP A 74 20.92 7.51 -50.13
CA ASP A 74 20.25 8.58 -50.90
C ASP A 74 18.70 8.64 -50.94
N MET A 75 18.20 9.84 -50.57
CA MET A 75 16.87 10.49 -50.77
C MET A 75 15.59 9.68 -50.44
N GLY A 76 14.50 10.20 -49.88
CA GLY A 76 13.92 11.54 -49.83
C GLY A 76 12.39 11.39 -50.00
N MET A 77 11.62 12.24 -49.31
CA MET A 77 10.24 12.69 -49.61
C MET A 77 9.08 11.68 -49.81
N GLY A 78 7.91 12.06 -49.31
CA GLY A 78 6.57 11.62 -49.76
C GLY A 78 5.74 11.00 -48.64
N ASP A 79 4.85 11.74 -47.98
CA ASP A 79 3.47 12.09 -48.39
C ASP A 79 2.49 10.90 -48.45
N ASP A 80 1.37 11.11 -47.73
CA ASP A 80 0.01 10.64 -47.98
C ASP A 80 -0.30 9.14 -48.08
N MET A 81 -1.16 8.66 -47.15
CA MET A 81 -2.31 7.86 -47.56
C MET A 81 -3.46 7.88 -46.53
N ASP A 82 -4.60 8.31 -47.04
CA ASP A 82 -5.94 8.39 -46.45
C ASP A 82 -6.65 7.04 -46.23
N MET A 83 -7.72 7.14 -45.41
CA MET A 83 -9.00 6.41 -45.45
C MET A 83 -9.04 4.87 -45.39
N TYR A 84 -9.77 4.35 -44.40
CA TYR A 84 -10.92 3.48 -44.68
C TYR A 84 -12.05 3.70 -43.68
N ASP A 85 -13.18 4.06 -44.28
CA ASP A 85 -14.56 4.12 -43.80
C ASP A 85 -15.21 2.72 -44.01
N ALA A 86 -16.04 2.28 -43.06
CA ALA A 86 -16.97 1.16 -43.26
C ALA A 86 -18.03 1.14 -42.15
N GLU A 87 -19.13 1.80 -42.46
CA GLU A 87 -20.47 1.61 -41.90
C GLU A 87 -20.89 0.12 -41.83
N MET A 88 -21.65 -0.24 -40.80
CA MET A 88 -22.64 -1.33 -40.88
C MET A 88 -23.75 -1.07 -39.84
N GLU A 89 -24.88 -0.60 -40.37
CA GLU A 89 -26.20 -0.73 -39.77
C GLU A 89 -26.54 -2.21 -39.54
N ASN A 90 -27.23 -2.54 -38.44
CA ASN A 90 -28.33 -3.49 -38.54
C ASN A 90 -29.38 -3.29 -37.43
N GLN A 91 -30.62 -3.34 -37.90
CA GLN A 91 -31.89 -3.13 -37.25
C GLN A 91 -32.32 -4.37 -36.45
N GLY A 92 -33.29 -4.21 -35.55
CA GLY A 92 -34.19 -5.31 -35.26
C GLY A 92 -34.96 -5.25 -33.96
N MET A 93 -36.24 -4.84 -34.09
CA MET A 93 -37.44 -5.42 -33.44
C MET A 93 -37.56 -5.23 -31.92
N GLY A 94 -38.58 -4.52 -31.41
CA GLY A 94 -39.99 -4.93 -31.43
C GLY A 94 -40.29 -5.70 -30.13
N ASP A 95 -41.37 -5.55 -29.38
CA ASP A 95 -42.67 -4.89 -29.56
C ASP A 95 -43.42 -4.96 -28.18
N PRO A 96 -44.72 -4.63 -28.02
CA PRO A 96 -45.22 -3.78 -26.93
C PRO A 96 -46.56 -4.26 -26.31
N TYR A 97 -46.64 -4.61 -25.05
CA TYR A 97 -47.95 -4.83 -24.40
C TYR A 97 -47.88 -4.30 -22.98
N GLY A 98 -48.77 -3.38 -22.56
CA GLY A 98 -50.13 -3.71 -22.13
C GLY A 98 -50.08 -3.97 -20.62
N GLU A 99 -50.95 -3.52 -19.74
CA GLU A 99 -52.33 -3.10 -19.85
C GLU A 99 -52.76 -2.60 -18.46
N SER A 100 -53.77 -1.76 -18.46
CA SER A 100 -54.51 -1.17 -17.34
C SER A 100 -54.96 -2.15 -16.24
N GLY A 101 -55.13 -1.62 -15.02
CA GLY A 101 -55.87 -2.30 -13.95
C GLY A 101 -56.38 -1.34 -12.86
N TYR A 102 -57.52 -0.71 -13.12
CA TYR A 102 -58.32 0.08 -12.18
C TYR A 102 -58.95 -0.78 -11.06
N GLY A 103 -58.97 -0.26 -9.83
CA GLY A 103 -60.22 -0.12 -9.06
C GLY A 103 -60.70 -1.26 -8.14
N PRO A 104 -61.81 -1.05 -7.40
CA PRO A 104 -61.83 -1.06 -5.93
C PRO A 104 -62.91 -1.99 -5.29
N GLY A 105 -63.00 -2.04 -3.94
CA GLY A 105 -64.22 -2.48 -3.22
C GLY A 105 -63.94 -3.28 -1.94
N TYR A 106 -64.25 -2.75 -0.76
CA TYR A 106 -65.53 -2.84 -0.02
C TYR A 106 -65.92 -4.24 0.48
N GLY A 107 -65.94 -4.38 1.82
CA GLY A 107 -67.07 -4.89 2.61
C GLY A 107 -67.41 -6.38 2.54
N GLY A 108 -67.64 -7.01 3.70
CA GLY A 108 -68.21 -8.36 3.69
C GLY A 108 -68.30 -9.09 5.01
N GLN A 109 -68.94 -8.48 6.01
CA GLN A 109 -69.42 -9.16 7.21
C GLN A 109 -70.57 -10.10 6.83
N SER A 110 -70.47 -11.39 7.15
CA SER A 110 -71.65 -12.27 7.19
C SER A 110 -71.51 -13.36 8.24
N ASN A 111 -72.40 -13.27 9.23
CA ASN A 111 -72.83 -14.35 10.09
C ASN A 111 -73.49 -15.45 9.24
N SER A 112 -73.22 -16.71 9.55
CA SER A 112 -74.20 -17.77 9.35
C SER A 112 -74.16 -18.77 10.49
N ARG A 113 -75.23 -18.72 11.28
CA ARG A 113 -75.72 -19.76 12.18
C ARG A 113 -76.21 -20.95 11.37
N GLY A 114 -75.77 -22.14 11.73
CA GLY A 114 -76.35 -23.44 11.41
C GLY A 114 -75.40 -24.49 11.97
N GLY A 115 -75.69 -25.23 13.04
CA GLY A 115 -76.93 -25.95 13.30
C GLY A 115 -76.86 -27.30 12.60
N GLY A 116 -75.98 -28.20 13.07
CA GLY A 116 -75.86 -29.55 12.54
C GLY A 116 -74.91 -30.39 13.37
N ASP A 117 -75.46 -31.39 14.06
CA ASP A 117 -74.74 -32.44 14.78
C ASP A 117 -73.79 -33.19 13.83
N PHE A 118 -72.48 -32.93 13.96
CA PHE A 118 -71.44 -33.77 13.36
C PHE A 118 -70.58 -34.39 14.45
N LYS A 119 -70.71 -35.71 14.56
CA LYS A 119 -69.87 -36.59 15.37
C LYS A 119 -68.40 -36.40 14.94
N PRO A 120 -67.44 -36.29 15.87
CA PRO A 120 -66.06 -36.00 15.53
C PRO A 120 -65.47 -37.17 14.71
N SER A 121 -65.01 -36.86 13.49
CA SER A 121 -64.21 -37.81 12.72
C SER A 121 -62.77 -37.83 13.30
N PRO A 122 -62.04 -38.96 13.21
CA PRO A 122 -60.68 -39.08 13.75
C PRO A 122 -59.65 -38.12 13.13
N ILE A 123 -59.99 -37.43 12.03
CA ILE A 123 -59.14 -36.42 11.38
C ILE A 123 -59.07 -35.12 12.20
N VAL A 124 -60.10 -34.80 13.00
CA VAL A 124 -60.11 -33.57 13.82
C VAL A 124 -59.14 -33.67 15.02
N MET A 125 -58.77 -34.87 15.48
CA MET A 125 -57.70 -35.00 16.49
C MET A 125 -56.31 -34.71 15.93
N LEU A 126 -56.10 -34.78 14.61
CA LEU A 126 -54.84 -34.37 13.97
C LEU A 126 -54.78 -32.85 13.74
N GLU A 127 -55.92 -32.17 13.60
CA GLU A 127 -55.98 -30.70 13.54
C GLU A 127 -55.80 -30.02 14.91
N VAL A 128 -56.03 -30.73 16.02
CA VAL A 128 -55.70 -30.21 17.37
C VAL A 128 -54.20 -30.30 17.66
N PHE A 129 -53.45 -31.09 16.90
CA PHE A 129 -52.00 -31.02 16.81
C PHE A 129 -51.58 -30.27 15.55
N GLN A 130 -52.05 -29.03 15.38
CA GLN A 130 -51.25 -28.03 14.67
C GLN A 130 -49.98 -27.78 15.51
N LEU A 131 -49.06 -28.74 15.46
CA LEU A 131 -47.70 -28.58 15.93
C LEU A 131 -47.16 -27.40 15.16
N ASP A 132 -47.11 -26.27 15.83
CA ASP A 132 -46.48 -25.08 15.29
C ASP A 132 -45.00 -25.42 15.13
N TRP A 133 -44.62 -25.82 13.92
CA TRP A 133 -43.24 -26.08 13.56
C TRP A 133 -42.47 -24.78 13.36
N SER A 134 -43.12 -23.60 13.40
CA SER A 134 -42.44 -22.31 13.24
C SER A 134 -41.26 -22.10 14.18
N PRO A 135 -41.30 -22.43 15.50
CA PRO A 135 -40.13 -22.35 16.37
C PRO A 135 -39.01 -23.33 15.99
N LEU A 136 -39.34 -24.47 15.38
CA LEU A 136 -38.35 -25.47 14.95
C LEU A 136 -37.74 -25.08 13.60
N THR A 137 -38.53 -24.57 12.67
CA THR A 137 -38.03 -23.98 11.41
C THR A 137 -37.26 -22.70 11.66
N GLU A 138 -37.64 -21.87 12.65
CA GLU A 138 -36.85 -20.72 13.08
C GLU A 138 -35.54 -21.15 13.72
N ARG A 139 -35.51 -22.23 14.51
CA ARG A 139 -34.27 -22.81 15.05
C ARG A 139 -33.41 -23.44 13.97
N VAL A 140 -33.98 -24.15 13.01
CA VAL A 140 -33.26 -24.76 11.90
C VAL A 140 -32.74 -23.67 10.94
N GLN A 141 -33.53 -22.64 10.64
CA GLN A 141 -33.06 -21.46 9.93
C GLN A 141 -32.04 -20.69 10.75
N GLN A 142 -32.17 -20.57 12.07
CA GLN A 142 -31.11 -20.00 12.91
C GLN A 142 -29.85 -20.84 12.82
N VAL A 143 -29.90 -22.17 12.90
CA VAL A 143 -28.72 -23.03 12.79
C VAL A 143 -28.11 -22.98 11.39
N LEU A 144 -28.93 -22.91 10.33
CA LEU A 144 -28.47 -22.78 8.95
C LEU A 144 -27.89 -21.38 8.67
N THR A 145 -28.53 -20.31 9.14
CA THR A 145 -28.01 -18.93 9.04
C THR A 145 -26.84 -18.66 10.00
N SER A 146 -26.75 -19.38 11.12
CA SER A 146 -25.56 -19.42 12.00
C SER A 146 -24.45 -20.29 11.40
N SER A 147 -24.78 -21.23 10.51
CA SER A 147 -23.80 -21.99 9.73
C SER A 147 -23.31 -21.20 8.51
N GLU A 148 -24.10 -20.24 8.01
CA GLU A 148 -23.67 -19.18 7.09
C GLU A 148 -22.99 -18.01 7.82
N ALA A 149 -22.95 -18.02 9.16
CA ALA A 149 -22.16 -17.06 9.92
C ALA A 149 -20.69 -17.31 9.63
N SER A 150 -20.20 -16.55 8.64
CA SER A 150 -18.80 -16.40 8.25
C SER A 150 -18.05 -17.73 8.31
N GLN A 151 -18.23 -18.58 7.29
CA GLN A 151 -17.10 -19.43 6.91
C GLN A 151 -15.97 -18.45 6.55
N GLN A 152 -15.15 -18.11 7.56
CA GLN A 152 -13.94 -17.36 7.32
C GLN A 152 -13.20 -18.16 6.24
N PRO A 153 -12.87 -17.53 5.10
CA PRO A 153 -12.25 -18.23 4.00
C PRO A 153 -11.05 -18.99 4.57
N VAL A 154 -11.05 -20.32 4.42
CA VAL A 154 -9.98 -21.17 4.95
C VAL A 154 -8.70 -20.69 4.27
N ALA A 155 -7.88 -19.96 5.01
CA ALA A 155 -6.70 -19.33 4.46
C ALA A 155 -5.77 -20.43 3.96
N LEU A 156 -5.61 -20.51 2.64
CA LEU A 156 -4.74 -21.49 2.01
C LEU A 156 -3.29 -21.08 2.29
N GLY A 157 -2.49 -21.98 2.88
CA GLY A 157 -1.06 -21.77 3.13
C GLY A 157 -0.68 -21.58 4.60
N PRO A 158 0.60 -21.29 4.88
CA PRO A 158 1.11 -21.14 6.24
C PRO A 158 0.45 -19.96 6.97
N VAL A 159 -0.02 -20.20 8.20
CA VAL A 159 -0.77 -19.22 9.01
C VAL A 159 -0.03 -17.88 9.11
N LEU A 160 1.23 -17.89 9.54
CA LEU A 160 2.03 -16.67 9.73
C LEU A 160 2.25 -15.86 8.45
N ARG A 161 2.37 -16.54 7.29
CA ARG A 161 2.50 -15.85 6.00
C ARG A 161 1.19 -15.17 5.63
N ASN A 162 0.06 -15.86 5.83
CA ASN A 162 -1.25 -15.27 5.58
C ASN A 162 -1.53 -14.10 6.52
N GLU A 163 -1.19 -14.21 7.81
CA GLU A 163 -1.29 -13.11 8.76
C GLU A 163 -0.42 -11.92 8.37
N ALA A 164 0.82 -12.15 7.91
CA ALA A 164 1.69 -11.08 7.38
C ALA A 164 1.04 -10.37 6.18
N HIS A 165 0.42 -11.11 5.26
CA HIS A 165 -0.29 -10.54 4.12
C HIS A 165 -1.52 -9.75 4.56
N VAL A 166 -2.27 -10.25 5.55
CA VAL A 166 -3.42 -9.55 6.13
C VAL A 166 -2.95 -8.23 6.74
N ALA A 167 -1.95 -8.25 7.63
CA ALA A 167 -1.39 -7.03 8.23
C ALA A 167 -0.96 -6.00 7.18
N TYR A 168 -0.28 -6.45 6.12
CA TYR A 168 0.16 -5.59 5.03
C TYR A 168 -1.00 -4.95 4.27
N ARG A 169 -2.09 -5.71 4.03
CA ARG A 169 -3.30 -5.22 3.35
C ARG A 169 -4.06 -4.17 4.14
N TYR A 170 -3.97 -4.24 5.46
CA TYR A 170 -4.54 -3.26 6.39
C TYR A 170 -3.60 -2.08 6.67
N GLY A 171 -2.53 -1.92 5.87
CA GLY A 171 -1.64 -0.77 5.99
C GLY A 171 -0.52 -0.93 7.03
N ASN A 172 -0.52 -2.00 7.84
CA ASN A 172 0.43 -2.19 8.93
C ASN A 172 1.70 -2.93 8.46
N LEU A 173 2.56 -2.20 7.74
CA LEU A 173 3.83 -2.72 7.23
C LEU A 173 4.79 -3.22 8.32
N PRO A 174 5.00 -2.51 9.45
CA PRO A 174 5.89 -2.99 10.51
C PRO A 174 5.47 -4.37 11.04
N LEU A 175 4.19 -4.54 11.37
CA LEU A 175 3.64 -5.82 11.84
C LEU A 175 3.77 -6.90 10.76
N ALA A 176 3.43 -6.58 9.51
CA ALA A 176 3.56 -7.51 8.39
C ALA A 176 4.98 -8.06 8.24
N LEU A 177 5.99 -7.18 8.34
CA LEU A 177 7.39 -7.58 8.26
C LEU A 177 7.81 -8.43 9.47
N GLN A 178 7.34 -8.14 10.68
CA GLN A 178 7.64 -8.96 11.84
C GLN A 178 7.06 -10.38 11.72
N LEU A 179 5.80 -10.50 11.31
CA LEU A 179 5.14 -11.79 11.06
C LEU A 179 5.83 -12.56 9.93
N PHE A 180 6.22 -11.87 8.86
CA PHE A 180 7.01 -12.46 7.77
C PHE A 180 8.36 -12.99 8.29
N HIS A 181 9.09 -12.21 9.09
CA HIS A 181 10.33 -12.70 9.70
C HIS A 181 10.08 -13.88 10.65
N GLY A 182 8.98 -13.90 11.40
CA GLY A 182 8.56 -15.05 12.21
C GLY A 182 8.32 -16.31 11.37
N PHE A 183 7.63 -16.16 10.23
CA PHE A 183 7.45 -17.23 9.25
C PHE A 183 8.79 -17.78 8.73
N ILE A 184 9.74 -16.90 8.42
CA ILE A 184 11.11 -17.31 8.04
C ILE A 184 11.84 -17.99 9.20
N ALA A 185 11.81 -17.42 10.40
CA ALA A 185 12.48 -17.95 11.58
C ALA A 185 12.00 -19.37 11.92
N ARG A 186 10.72 -19.67 11.68
CA ARG A 186 10.16 -21.01 11.83
C ARG A 186 10.79 -22.03 10.87
N GLY A 187 11.11 -21.61 9.65
CA GLY A 187 11.78 -22.44 8.65
C GLY A 187 10.99 -23.67 8.23
N SER A 188 9.71 -23.49 7.91
CA SER A 188 8.89 -24.50 7.21
C SER A 188 9.33 -24.67 5.75
N ASP A 189 8.93 -25.75 5.08
CA ASP A 189 9.23 -25.99 3.66
C ASP A 189 8.83 -24.82 2.76
N ALA A 190 7.70 -24.17 3.07
CA ALA A 190 7.24 -22.97 2.36
C ALA A 190 8.14 -21.73 2.62
N ALA A 191 8.78 -21.67 3.79
CA ALA A 191 9.70 -20.59 4.15
C ALA A 191 11.06 -20.76 3.46
N GLU A 192 11.49 -21.98 3.13
CA GLU A 192 12.74 -22.24 2.39
C GLU A 192 12.72 -21.54 1.03
N GLN A 193 11.59 -21.60 0.31
CA GLN A 193 11.42 -20.89 -0.96
C GLN A 193 11.61 -19.37 -0.82
N GLN A 194 11.20 -18.80 0.31
CA GLN A 194 11.35 -17.37 0.60
C GLN A 194 12.76 -17.03 1.12
N MET A 195 13.44 -17.97 1.81
CA MET A 195 14.84 -17.86 2.19
C MET A 195 15.75 -17.77 0.96
N ASP A 196 15.43 -18.48 -0.11
CA ASP A 196 16.18 -18.41 -1.37
C ASP A 196 16.04 -17.06 -2.10
N GLN A 197 14.98 -16.31 -1.81
CA GLN A 197 14.75 -14.98 -2.41
C GLN A 197 15.50 -13.85 -1.68
N ILE A 198 16.25 -14.16 -0.62
CA ILE A 198 17.04 -13.16 0.08
C ILE A 198 18.07 -12.53 -0.87
N LYS A 199 18.20 -11.21 -0.79
CA LYS A 199 19.17 -10.45 -1.57
C LYS A 199 20.17 -9.76 -0.65
N PHE A 200 21.21 -9.18 -1.23
CA PHE A 200 22.25 -8.46 -0.51
C PHE A 200 22.20 -6.97 -0.83
N SER A 201 22.20 -6.13 0.21
CA SER A 201 22.43 -4.71 0.02
C SER A 201 23.92 -4.40 0.10
N LYS A 202 24.50 -3.90 -1.00
CA LYS A 202 25.90 -3.44 -1.05
C LYS A 202 26.14 -2.26 -0.12
N HIS A 203 25.20 -1.32 -0.06
CA HIS A 203 25.29 -0.12 0.78
C HIS A 203 25.25 -0.46 2.27
N PHE A 204 24.25 -1.24 2.71
CA PHE A 204 24.12 -1.61 4.12
C PHE A 204 24.99 -2.80 4.54
N ARG A 205 25.60 -3.51 3.58
CA ARG A 205 26.44 -4.70 3.80
C ARG A 205 25.75 -5.78 4.61
N LYS A 206 24.45 -5.98 4.37
CA LYS A 206 23.62 -6.97 5.06
C LYS A 206 22.68 -7.68 4.08
N PRO A 207 22.36 -8.95 4.33
CA PRO A 207 21.29 -9.63 3.61
C PRO A 207 19.93 -9.02 4.01
N LEU A 208 19.02 -8.92 3.05
CA LEU A 208 17.70 -8.33 3.20
C LEU A 208 16.67 -9.10 2.36
N TRP A 209 15.51 -9.40 2.95
CA TRP A 209 14.32 -9.80 2.19
C TRP A 209 13.53 -8.61 1.68
N HIS A 210 13.65 -7.48 2.37
CA HIS A 210 12.95 -6.24 2.10
C HIS A 210 13.81 -5.05 2.52
N LEU A 211 13.91 -4.06 1.66
CA LEU A 211 14.52 -2.78 1.95
C LEU A 211 13.43 -1.84 2.45
N ARG A 212 13.53 -1.38 3.70
CA ARG A 212 12.48 -0.53 4.30
C ARG A 212 12.64 0.90 3.81
N VAL A 213 11.67 1.35 3.02
CA VAL A 213 11.66 2.70 2.44
C VAL A 213 10.57 3.52 3.11
N GLY A 214 10.91 4.75 3.48
CA GLY A 214 9.92 5.76 3.84
C GLY A 214 10.08 7.03 3.04
N VAL A 215 9.05 7.87 3.11
CA VAL A 215 8.99 9.20 2.51
C VAL A 215 8.65 10.24 3.57
N SER A 216 9.17 11.45 3.42
CA SER A 216 8.78 12.59 4.26
C SER A 216 8.69 13.87 3.44
N LEU A 217 7.88 14.81 3.90
CA LEU A 217 7.63 16.07 3.22
C LEU A 217 8.07 17.25 4.09
N GLY A 218 9.02 18.05 3.61
CA GLY A 218 9.43 19.30 4.23
C GLY A 218 8.98 20.47 3.37
N VAL A 219 8.00 21.22 3.84
CA VAL A 219 7.55 22.46 3.19
C VAL A 219 8.15 23.64 3.94
N HIS A 220 8.82 24.54 3.22
CA HIS A 220 9.31 25.82 3.74
C HIS A 220 8.98 26.94 2.77
N GLY A 221 8.85 28.16 3.29
CA GLY A 221 8.42 29.31 2.48
C GLY A 221 7.57 30.29 3.27
N ASP A 222 6.99 31.25 2.57
CA ASP A 222 6.07 32.22 3.18
C ASP A 222 4.76 31.52 3.57
N SER A 223 4.45 31.52 4.86
CA SER A 223 3.29 30.82 5.45
C SER A 223 1.93 31.34 4.97
N SER A 224 1.91 32.47 4.26
CA SER A 224 0.71 33.07 3.66
C SER A 224 0.19 32.32 2.43
N THR A 225 1.02 31.46 1.82
CA THR A 225 0.69 30.86 0.53
C THR A 225 -0.32 29.72 0.69
N THR A 226 -1.56 29.94 0.25
CA THR A 226 -2.65 28.92 0.34
C THR A 226 -2.57 27.89 -0.81
N ASP A 227 -2.10 28.32 -1.98
CA ASP A 227 -1.95 27.48 -3.16
C ASP A 227 -0.46 27.27 -3.49
N PRO A 228 0.09 26.07 -3.29
CA PRO A 228 1.49 25.78 -3.57
C PRO A 228 1.81 25.72 -5.08
N SER A 229 0.83 25.74 -5.99
CA SER A 229 1.05 25.72 -7.46
C SER A 229 2.09 24.69 -7.91
N PRO A 230 1.90 23.38 -7.61
CA PRO A 230 2.87 22.35 -7.99
C PRO A 230 2.99 22.22 -9.51
N ILE A 231 4.06 21.57 -9.97
CA ILE A 231 4.20 21.21 -11.40
C ILE A 231 3.08 20.21 -11.75
N THR A 232 2.26 20.52 -12.75
CA THR A 232 1.23 19.61 -13.27
C THR A 232 1.49 19.26 -14.73
N ASP A 233 0.94 18.13 -15.19
CA ASP A 233 1.10 17.66 -16.57
C ASP A 233 0.43 18.59 -17.59
N SER A 234 -0.60 19.34 -17.17
CA SER A 234 -1.33 20.26 -18.03
C SER A 234 -0.51 21.47 -18.49
N GLY A 235 0.69 21.72 -17.93
CA GLY A 235 1.57 22.84 -18.30
C GLY A 235 1.01 24.25 -18.01
N THR A 236 -0.30 24.35 -17.80
CA THR A 236 -1.02 25.51 -17.28
C THR A 236 -1.40 25.22 -15.84
N SER A 237 -0.67 25.80 -14.89
CA SER A 237 -1.15 25.95 -13.52
C SER A 237 -2.52 26.61 -13.59
N ARG A 238 -3.57 25.98 -13.05
CA ARG A 238 -4.98 26.45 -13.07
C ARG A 238 -5.22 27.78 -12.33
N GLY A 239 -4.18 28.54 -12.01
CA GLY A 239 -4.20 29.73 -11.15
C GLY A 239 -4.48 31.06 -11.85
N MET A 240 -4.69 31.13 -13.17
CA MET A 240 -5.00 32.39 -13.85
C MET A 240 -6.11 32.22 -14.87
N GLY A 241 -7.37 32.18 -14.43
CA GLY A 241 -8.47 32.02 -15.38
C GLY A 241 -9.90 32.11 -14.86
N ASN A 242 -10.18 32.66 -13.67
CA ASN A 242 -11.54 33.08 -13.32
C ASN A 242 -11.79 34.54 -13.73
N GLY A 243 -11.29 34.90 -14.91
CA GLY A 243 -11.73 36.05 -15.70
C GLY A 243 -12.74 35.59 -16.73
N GLU A 244 -13.82 34.93 -16.27
CA GLU A 244 -15.03 34.68 -17.04
C GLU A 244 -15.78 36.02 -17.20
N MET A 245 -15.18 36.92 -17.98
CA MET A 245 -15.85 37.97 -18.74
C MET A 245 -15.23 37.84 -20.14
N GLY A 246 -15.83 37.08 -21.04
CA GLY A 246 -17.13 37.46 -21.57
C GLY A 246 -16.99 38.64 -22.52
N MET A 247 -16.04 38.60 -23.46
CA MET A 247 -16.11 39.34 -24.73
C MET A 247 -15.46 38.46 -25.80
N GLY A 248 -16.31 37.80 -26.58
CA GLY A 248 -15.89 37.21 -27.84
C GLY A 248 -15.34 38.31 -28.74
N MET A 249 -14.06 38.22 -29.07
CA MET A 249 -13.55 38.80 -30.30
C MET A 249 -13.00 37.67 -31.16
N ASP A 250 -13.85 37.35 -32.12
CA ASP A 250 -13.63 36.61 -33.33
C ASP A 250 -12.24 36.90 -33.93
N SER A 251 -11.33 35.96 -33.78
CA SER A 251 -9.98 36.00 -34.35
C SER A 251 -10.04 35.59 -35.82
N GLY A 252 -10.67 36.45 -36.62
CA GLY A 252 -10.96 36.22 -38.03
C GLY A 252 -10.71 37.40 -38.95
N MET A 253 -10.00 38.46 -38.55
CA MET A 253 -9.59 39.55 -39.46
C MET A 253 -8.45 40.37 -38.87
N MET A 254 -7.18 40.12 -39.25
CA MET A 254 -6.12 41.14 -39.41
C MET A 254 -4.94 40.52 -40.17
N ASP A 255 -5.13 40.29 -41.48
CA ASP A 255 -4.03 40.09 -42.44
C ASP A 255 -4.20 41.05 -43.63
N MET A 256 -4.46 42.34 -43.30
CA MET A 256 -4.63 43.38 -44.31
C MET A 256 -4.36 44.78 -43.73
N GLU A 257 -3.14 45.06 -43.26
CA GLU A 257 -2.63 46.45 -43.21
C GLU A 257 -1.12 46.51 -42.89
N MET A 258 -0.29 46.23 -43.90
CA MET A 258 1.14 46.56 -43.86
C MET A 258 1.51 47.43 -45.07
N GLU A 259 0.77 48.53 -45.30
CA GLU A 259 1.12 49.51 -46.35
C GLU A 259 0.57 50.94 -46.14
N MET A 260 0.47 51.43 -44.90
CA MET A 260 0.18 52.85 -44.61
C MET A 260 1.21 53.54 -43.72
N ALA A 261 2.45 53.07 -43.75
CA ALA A 261 3.59 53.74 -43.11
C ALA A 261 4.15 54.86 -44.00
N ASN A 262 3.38 55.93 -44.30
CA ASN A 262 4.00 57.21 -44.73
C ASN A 262 3.13 58.49 -44.77
N SER A 263 2.08 58.62 -43.97
CA SER A 263 1.38 59.93 -43.90
C SER A 263 0.56 60.14 -42.62
N MET A 264 1.22 60.36 -41.48
CA MET A 264 0.59 61.11 -40.38
C MET A 264 1.66 61.66 -39.43
N GLN A 265 2.35 62.69 -39.93
CA GLN A 265 3.23 63.53 -39.15
C GLN A 265 2.45 64.84 -38.88
N GLY A 266 1.81 64.94 -37.72
CA GLY A 266 1.11 66.16 -37.31
C GLY A 266 -0.21 65.93 -36.55
N MET A 267 -0.15 65.34 -35.36
CA MET A 267 -1.22 65.49 -34.37
C MET A 267 -0.70 65.30 -32.93
N GLU A 268 0.45 65.89 -32.64
CA GLU A 268 0.87 66.24 -31.28
C GLU A 268 0.32 67.65 -30.99
N ASP A 269 -0.59 67.77 -30.00
CA ASP A 269 -1.02 69.00 -29.27
C ASP A 269 -2.54 69.17 -29.00
N ALA A 270 -3.33 68.10 -28.80
CA ALA A 270 -4.76 68.29 -28.48
C ALA A 270 -5.44 67.30 -27.50
N MET A 271 -4.71 66.52 -26.69
CA MET A 271 -5.33 65.73 -25.61
C MET A 271 -4.52 65.76 -24.31
N ARG A 272 -4.15 66.97 -23.89
CA ARG A 272 -3.52 67.25 -22.59
C ARG A 272 -4.31 68.32 -21.84
N GLU A 273 -5.57 68.05 -21.53
CA GLU A 273 -6.31 68.73 -20.46
C GLU A 273 -7.70 68.10 -20.30
N GLY A 274 -8.03 67.64 -19.09
CA GLY A 274 -9.42 67.40 -18.70
C GLY A 274 -9.77 65.98 -18.28
N MET A 275 -9.39 65.58 -17.06
CA MET A 275 -10.27 64.79 -16.18
C MET A 275 -9.69 64.80 -14.76
N ALA A 276 -9.86 65.93 -14.10
CA ALA A 276 -9.79 66.07 -12.64
C ALA A 276 -11.23 66.34 -12.16
N GLY A 277 -11.74 65.50 -11.27
CA GLY A 277 -13.00 65.74 -10.57
C GLY A 277 -14.03 64.60 -10.71
N MET A 278 -13.93 63.62 -9.82
CA MET A 278 -15.10 62.87 -9.32
C MET A 278 -14.76 62.28 -7.95
N GLU A 279 -14.75 63.15 -6.96
CA GLU A 279 -14.99 62.82 -5.55
C GLU A 279 -16.48 63.10 -5.29
N GLU A 280 -17.26 62.09 -4.93
CA GLU A 280 -18.49 62.12 -4.11
C GLU A 280 -19.07 60.69 -4.14
N GLU A 281 -18.99 59.96 -3.02
CA GLU A 281 -20.08 59.87 -2.03
C GLU A 281 -21.23 58.98 -2.50
N MET A 282 -21.12 57.67 -2.24
CA MET A 282 -22.26 56.76 -2.17
C MET A 282 -22.01 55.77 -1.02
N GLY A 283 -22.42 56.20 0.17
CA GLY A 283 -22.64 55.32 1.31
C GLY A 283 -23.91 54.49 1.11
N MET A 284 -23.76 53.18 1.14
CA MET A 284 -24.81 52.17 1.34
C MET A 284 -24.08 51.07 2.12
N GLY A 285 -24.26 50.93 3.43
CA GLY A 285 -25.53 50.67 4.09
C GLY A 285 -25.50 49.19 4.50
N GLY A 286 -25.31 48.94 5.79
CA GLY A 286 -25.06 47.61 6.35
C GLY A 286 -26.17 46.59 6.06
N MET A 287 -25.75 45.34 5.85
CA MET A 287 -26.61 44.16 5.97
C MET A 287 -26.01 43.24 7.02
N ASP A 288 -26.35 43.54 8.28
CA ASP A 288 -26.35 42.58 9.37
C ASP A 288 -27.51 41.60 9.12
N MET A 289 -27.21 40.36 8.72
CA MET A 289 -28.17 39.26 8.76
C MET A 289 -28.13 38.61 10.15
N TYR A 290 -29.07 39.03 10.99
CA TYR A 290 -29.65 38.28 12.11
C TYR A 290 -29.97 36.83 11.65
N GLU A 291 -29.61 35.75 12.34
CA GLU A 291 -29.98 35.33 13.70
C GLU A 291 -31.50 35.34 13.95
N GLU A 292 -32.23 34.54 13.17
CA GLU A 292 -33.56 33.99 13.51
C GLU A 292 -33.37 32.48 13.74
N ASP A 293 -33.35 32.01 14.98
CA ASP A 293 -34.52 31.75 15.81
C ASP A 293 -35.59 30.89 15.10
N MET A 294 -35.29 29.60 14.97
CA MET A 294 -36.28 28.55 14.68
C MET A 294 -36.40 27.66 15.92
N GLY A 295 -36.96 28.24 16.99
CA GLY A 295 -37.53 27.52 18.12
C GLY A 295 -38.73 26.67 17.71
N MET A 296 -38.49 25.42 17.32
CA MET A 296 -39.53 24.39 17.19
C MET A 296 -39.77 23.68 18.53
N ALA A 297 -40.43 24.41 19.45
CA ALA A 297 -41.07 23.84 20.62
C ALA A 297 -42.57 23.72 20.33
N GLY A 298 -43.06 22.50 20.06
CA GLY A 298 -44.47 22.30 19.78
C GLY A 298 -44.91 20.83 19.73
N MET A 299 -45.65 20.45 20.77
CA MET A 299 -46.69 19.39 20.79
C MET A 299 -46.21 17.94 20.59
N GLY A 300 -46.34 17.03 21.56
CA GLY A 300 -47.60 16.71 22.23
C GLY A 300 -48.27 15.53 21.51
N MET A 301 -47.86 14.29 21.82
CA MET A 301 -48.70 13.12 21.64
C MET A 301 -48.43 12.05 22.70
N SER A 302 -49.28 12.07 23.71
CA SER A 302 -49.62 10.90 24.51
C SER A 302 -50.45 9.96 23.63
N GLY A 303 -49.90 8.79 23.30
CA GLY A 303 -50.54 7.79 22.44
C GLY A 303 -50.24 6.37 22.89
N MET A 304 -51.12 5.88 23.76
CA MET A 304 -51.50 4.48 24.00
C MET A 304 -50.79 3.37 23.20
N GLY A 305 -50.16 2.46 23.96
CA GLY A 305 -50.44 1.02 23.90
C GLY A 305 -50.26 0.28 22.58
N MET A 306 -49.07 -0.29 22.36
CA MET A 306 -48.94 -1.58 21.69
C MET A 306 -47.90 -2.47 22.37
N SER A 307 -48.40 -3.43 23.12
CA SER A 307 -47.77 -4.71 23.40
C SER A 307 -47.59 -5.47 22.07
N GLY A 308 -46.37 -5.53 21.55
CA GLY A 308 -46.14 -6.15 20.25
C GLY A 308 -44.68 -6.47 19.95
N ARG A 309 -44.30 -7.70 20.29
CA ARG A 309 -43.15 -8.46 19.78
C ARG A 309 -41.77 -7.90 20.11
N GLY A 310 -41.09 -8.62 21.01
CA GLY A 310 -39.67 -8.47 21.31
C GLY A 310 -38.82 -8.54 20.05
N ARG A 311 -38.54 -7.36 19.49
CA ARG A 311 -37.53 -7.14 18.46
C ARG A 311 -36.19 -7.35 19.17
N ARG A 312 -35.71 -8.60 19.17
CA ARG A 312 -34.33 -8.90 19.60
C ARG A 312 -33.44 -7.95 18.82
N ASN A 313 -32.75 -7.06 19.54
CA ASN A 313 -31.70 -6.21 18.98
C ASN A 313 -30.74 -7.13 18.23
N ARG A 314 -30.86 -7.16 16.91
CA ARG A 314 -29.88 -7.80 16.03
C ARG A 314 -28.63 -6.95 16.23
N ALA A 315 -27.72 -7.45 17.08
CA ALA A 315 -26.41 -6.82 17.26
C ALA A 315 -25.86 -6.58 15.87
N ALA A 316 -25.61 -5.31 15.54
CA ALA A 316 -25.04 -4.95 14.26
C ALA A 316 -23.78 -5.81 14.09
N ALA A 317 -23.71 -6.55 12.97
CA ALA A 317 -22.51 -7.33 12.69
C ALA A 317 -21.32 -6.37 12.76
N PRO A 318 -20.23 -6.74 13.46
CA PRO A 318 -19.05 -5.88 13.55
C PRO A 318 -18.66 -5.47 12.13
N LEU A 319 -18.63 -4.17 11.88
CA LEU A 319 -18.19 -3.60 10.61
C LEU A 319 -16.73 -3.99 10.45
N VAL A 320 -16.47 -4.98 9.59
CA VAL A 320 -15.11 -5.35 9.22
C VAL A 320 -14.49 -4.13 8.55
N PRO A 321 -13.41 -3.54 9.10
CA PRO A 321 -12.77 -2.39 8.49
C PRO A 321 -12.37 -2.75 7.07
N LYS A 322 -12.61 -1.82 6.15
CA LYS A 322 -12.21 -1.98 4.75
C LYS A 322 -10.69 -2.02 4.69
N ALA A 323 -10.13 -3.05 4.08
CA ALA A 323 -8.69 -3.17 3.91
C ALA A 323 -8.21 -2.06 2.96
N GLU A 324 -7.58 -1.03 3.52
CA GLU A 324 -6.97 0.05 2.76
C GLU A 324 -5.46 0.05 3.04
N MET A 325 -4.68 -0.30 2.02
CA MET A 325 -3.22 -0.40 2.14
C MET A 325 -2.55 0.96 2.24
N THR A 326 -3.11 1.95 1.58
CA THR A 326 -2.52 3.26 1.41
C THR A 326 -3.49 4.32 1.88
N ASP A 327 -2.95 5.37 2.49
CA ASP A 327 -3.76 6.48 2.95
C ASP A 327 -4.01 7.48 1.82
N SER A 328 -5.29 7.72 1.54
CA SER A 328 -5.75 8.67 0.53
C SER A 328 -5.44 10.11 0.91
N GLU A 329 -5.40 10.45 2.20
CA GLU A 329 -5.08 11.80 2.68
C GLU A 329 -3.61 12.12 2.44
N VAL A 330 -2.72 11.16 2.72
CA VAL A 330 -1.28 11.28 2.42
C VAL A 330 -1.06 11.46 0.92
N SER A 331 -1.79 10.69 0.09
CA SER A 331 -1.67 10.81 -1.37
C SER A 331 -2.13 12.19 -1.86
N ALA A 332 -3.29 12.66 -1.41
CA ALA A 332 -3.81 13.99 -1.74
C ALA A 332 -2.87 15.10 -1.25
N ARG A 333 -2.25 14.92 -0.08
CA ARG A 333 -1.27 15.85 0.48
C ARG A 333 0.00 15.92 -0.36
N MET A 334 0.55 14.78 -0.76
CA MET A 334 1.73 14.71 -1.64
C MET A 334 1.43 15.33 -3.01
N GLU A 335 0.28 15.01 -3.62
CA GLU A 335 -0.16 15.58 -4.89
C GLU A 335 -0.34 17.10 -4.80
N LYS A 336 -0.93 17.61 -3.71
CA LYS A 336 -1.10 19.05 -3.48
C LYS A 336 0.22 19.82 -3.53
N PHE A 337 1.30 19.33 -2.92
CA PHE A 337 2.56 20.08 -2.83
C PHE A 337 3.55 19.77 -3.96
N LEU A 338 3.50 18.56 -4.52
CA LEU A 338 4.51 18.07 -5.45
C LEU A 338 3.97 17.83 -6.88
N GLY A 339 2.66 17.59 -7.03
CA GLY A 339 2.02 17.28 -8.31
C GLY A 339 2.75 16.17 -9.07
N LEU A 340 3.18 16.47 -10.29
CA LEU A 340 3.87 15.56 -11.20
C LEU A 340 5.18 14.98 -10.60
N VAL A 341 5.83 15.69 -9.69
CA VAL A 341 7.03 15.20 -8.99
C VAL A 341 6.68 14.01 -8.08
N ALA A 342 5.55 14.08 -7.36
CA ALA A 342 5.06 12.98 -6.55
C ALA A 342 4.71 11.77 -7.41
N ASP A 343 4.05 11.97 -8.54
CA ASP A 343 3.66 10.88 -9.46
C ASP A 343 4.88 10.18 -10.09
N THR A 344 5.88 10.96 -10.50
CA THR A 344 7.13 10.44 -11.04
C THR A 344 7.86 9.58 -10.00
N VAL A 345 7.92 10.04 -8.75
CA VAL A 345 8.56 9.30 -7.66
C VAL A 345 7.76 8.05 -7.26
N LYS A 346 6.44 8.17 -7.15
CA LYS A 346 5.52 7.05 -6.91
C LYS A 346 5.71 5.97 -7.96
N THR A 347 5.66 6.32 -9.25
CA THR A 347 5.87 5.39 -10.37
C THR A 347 7.25 4.74 -10.32
N GLY A 348 8.29 5.55 -10.07
CA GLY A 348 9.67 5.06 -9.96
C GLY A 348 9.89 4.08 -8.81
N LEU A 349 9.29 4.34 -7.64
CA LEU A 349 9.37 3.44 -6.48
C LEU A 349 8.53 2.18 -6.68
N SER A 350 7.27 2.30 -7.10
CA SER A 350 6.38 1.17 -7.35
C SER A 350 6.95 0.21 -8.40
N LYS A 351 7.58 0.72 -9.46
CA LYS A 351 8.28 -0.12 -10.44
C LYS A 351 9.41 -0.91 -9.80
N ARG A 352 10.27 -0.27 -8.99
CA ARG A 352 11.40 -0.95 -8.34
C ARG A 352 10.97 -1.98 -7.30
N ILE A 353 9.87 -1.72 -6.60
CA ILE A 353 9.27 -2.65 -5.63
C ILE A 353 8.70 -3.86 -6.36
N SER A 354 7.90 -3.64 -7.42
CA SER A 354 7.34 -4.73 -8.22
C SER A 354 8.39 -5.55 -8.98
N ASP A 355 9.46 -4.91 -9.45
CA ASP A 355 10.63 -5.58 -10.04
C ASP A 355 11.45 -6.39 -9.00
N GLY A 356 11.13 -6.29 -7.70
CA GLY A 356 11.87 -6.95 -6.63
C GLY A 356 13.25 -6.34 -6.34
N LYS A 357 13.57 -5.16 -6.91
CA LYS A 357 14.86 -4.48 -6.71
C LYS A 357 15.08 -4.02 -5.27
N PHE A 358 14.00 -3.81 -4.52
CA PHE A 358 14.00 -3.52 -3.08
C PHE A 358 13.67 -4.74 -2.22
N GLY A 359 13.74 -5.94 -2.80
CA GLY A 359 13.46 -7.21 -2.12
C GLY A 359 12.14 -7.82 -2.58
N HIS A 360 11.98 -9.12 -2.32
CA HIS A 360 10.82 -9.89 -2.77
C HIS A 360 9.76 -10.08 -1.68
N ALA A 361 10.03 -9.72 -0.43
CA ALA A 361 9.04 -9.87 0.63
C ALA A 361 7.82 -8.98 0.36
N LEU A 362 6.64 -9.59 0.48
CA LEU A 362 5.33 -8.94 0.38
C LEU A 362 5.01 -8.34 -1.02
N VAL A 363 5.82 -8.63 -2.04
CA VAL A 363 5.58 -8.14 -3.42
C VAL A 363 4.41 -8.87 -4.08
N ASP A 364 4.10 -10.09 -3.63
CA ASP A 364 3.03 -10.94 -4.14
C ASP A 364 1.65 -10.65 -3.53
N VAL A 365 1.57 -9.71 -2.59
CA VAL A 365 0.31 -9.41 -1.88
C VAL A 365 -0.60 -8.55 -2.75
N LYS A 366 -1.72 -9.14 -3.17
CA LYS A 366 -2.79 -8.41 -3.87
C LYS A 366 -3.68 -7.68 -2.85
N ALA A 367 -3.88 -6.38 -3.06
CA ALA A 367 -4.72 -5.54 -2.21
C ALA A 367 -6.14 -6.11 -2.00
N GLU A 368 -6.72 -6.73 -3.04
CA GLU A 368 -8.10 -7.20 -3.07
C GLU A 368 -8.28 -8.69 -2.71
N SER A 369 -7.23 -9.37 -2.23
CA SER A 369 -7.28 -10.81 -1.98
C SER A 369 -8.32 -11.21 -0.89
N THR A 370 -9.44 -11.81 -1.25
CA THR A 370 -10.44 -12.24 -0.26
C THR A 370 -10.10 -13.56 0.44
N THR A 371 -9.05 -14.26 0.01
CA THR A 371 -8.78 -15.65 0.43
C THR A 371 -7.98 -15.78 1.73
N GLN A 372 -7.47 -14.68 2.30
CA GLN A 372 -6.48 -14.71 3.39
C GLN A 372 -7.04 -14.38 4.78
N GLY A 373 -8.37 -14.22 4.92
CA GLY A 373 -8.99 -13.81 6.17
C GLY A 373 -8.78 -12.32 6.49
N HIS A 374 -9.17 -11.91 7.70
CA HIS A 374 -9.17 -10.51 8.15
C HIS A 374 -8.56 -10.31 9.54
N THR A 375 -8.02 -11.37 10.15
CA THR A 375 -7.52 -11.34 11.52
C THR A 375 -6.07 -11.78 11.59
N VAL A 376 -5.36 -11.24 12.57
CA VAL A 376 -3.99 -11.64 12.95
C VAL A 376 -4.10 -12.16 14.37
N ASN A 377 -3.68 -13.40 14.63
CA ASN A 377 -3.86 -14.05 15.92
C ASN A 377 -5.34 -14.09 16.42
N GLY A 378 -6.29 -14.06 15.48
CA GLY A 378 -7.72 -14.03 15.80
C GLY A 378 -8.29 -12.64 16.10
N ASP A 379 -7.45 -11.63 16.30
CA ASP A 379 -7.84 -10.25 16.55
C ASP A 379 -7.92 -9.46 15.23
N SER A 380 -8.75 -8.41 15.19
CA SER A 380 -8.76 -7.47 14.07
C SER A 380 -7.44 -6.74 14.00
N VAL A 381 -6.92 -6.51 12.80
CA VAL A 381 -5.68 -5.74 12.63
C VAL A 381 -5.93 -4.29 13.03
N ASP A 382 -5.15 -3.82 14.00
CA ASP A 382 -5.16 -2.41 14.41
C ASP A 382 -4.67 -1.51 13.28
N GLU A 383 -5.19 -0.28 13.26
CA GLU A 383 -4.73 0.75 12.34
C GLU A 383 -3.24 1.00 12.52
N ALA A 384 -2.51 1.07 11.40
CA ALA A 384 -1.06 1.23 11.45
C ALA A 384 -0.69 2.58 12.11
N PRO A 385 0.33 2.61 12.97
CA PRO A 385 0.76 3.86 13.60
C PRO A 385 1.31 4.87 12.57
N GLN A 386 1.75 4.40 11.40
CA GLN A 386 2.13 5.25 10.28
C GLN A 386 1.48 4.75 9.00
N PRO A 387 0.81 5.64 8.25
CA PRO A 387 0.20 5.28 6.98
C PRO A 387 1.26 4.99 5.91
N MET A 388 0.93 4.11 4.97
CA MET A 388 1.71 3.97 3.74
C MET A 388 1.21 4.98 2.69
N TRP A 389 2.16 5.64 2.02
CA TRP A 389 1.83 6.50 0.87
C TRP A 389 1.57 5.65 -0.38
N ILE A 390 2.42 4.66 -0.62
CA ILE A 390 2.27 3.64 -1.66
C ILE A 390 2.62 2.29 -1.04
N PRO A 391 2.19 1.15 -1.62
CA PRO A 391 2.50 -0.16 -1.05
C PRO A 391 4.00 -0.32 -0.78
N SER A 392 4.35 -0.73 0.45
CA SER A 392 5.72 -0.86 0.96
C SER A 392 6.51 0.43 1.15
N VAL A 393 5.88 1.61 1.10
CA VAL A 393 6.54 2.90 1.37
C VAL A 393 5.79 3.66 2.44
N LEU A 394 6.40 3.76 3.62
CA LEU A 394 5.82 4.42 4.79
C LEU A 394 5.91 5.94 4.68
N PHE A 395 4.84 6.64 5.06
CA PHE A 395 4.88 8.09 5.23
C PHE A 395 5.32 8.41 6.66
N VAL A 396 6.54 8.94 6.76
CA VAL A 396 7.20 9.25 8.05
C VAL A 396 6.62 10.52 8.67
N GLY A 397 6.03 11.41 7.86
CA GLY A 397 5.42 12.65 8.30
C GLY A 397 5.99 13.90 7.61
N GLU A 398 5.51 15.04 8.09
CA GLU A 398 5.92 16.35 7.62
C GLU A 398 6.93 17.01 8.57
N GLY A 399 7.92 17.72 8.03
CA GLY A 399 8.86 18.49 8.81
C GLY A 399 10.25 18.59 8.19
N ASN A 400 11.20 19.14 8.97
CA ASN A 400 12.58 19.24 8.54
C ASN A 400 13.20 17.84 8.39
N SER A 401 14.08 17.68 7.39
CA SER A 401 14.96 16.52 7.22
C SER A 401 15.58 15.99 8.52
N ARG A 402 15.99 16.88 9.44
CA ARG A 402 16.64 16.50 10.72
C ARG A 402 15.71 15.83 11.74
N ASP A 403 14.42 16.09 11.67
CA ASP A 403 13.46 15.50 12.62
C ASP A 403 12.83 14.26 12.01
N THR A 404 12.46 14.34 10.73
CA THR A 404 11.94 13.19 9.98
C THR A 404 12.97 12.06 9.87
N ILE A 405 14.27 12.34 9.83
CA ILE A 405 15.29 11.28 9.89
C ILE A 405 15.35 10.55 11.24
N LYS A 406 15.05 11.24 12.35
CA LYS A 406 15.00 10.60 13.68
C LYS A 406 13.78 9.70 13.76
N THR A 407 12.63 10.18 13.27
CA THR A 407 11.42 9.36 13.17
C THR A 407 11.68 8.15 12.27
N ALA A 408 12.32 8.33 11.11
CA ALA A 408 12.69 7.24 10.22
C ALA A 408 13.64 6.23 10.89
N HIS A 409 14.61 6.70 11.68
CA HIS A 409 15.48 5.84 12.48
C HIS A 409 14.70 5.02 13.52
N ASN A 410 13.74 5.66 14.21
CA ASN A 410 12.91 4.98 15.22
C ASN A 410 11.98 3.94 14.60
N LEU A 411 11.47 4.19 13.39
CA LEU A 411 10.72 3.21 12.59
C LEU A 411 11.63 2.17 11.91
N GLU A 412 12.92 2.19 12.27
CA GLU A 412 13.99 1.38 11.74
C GLU A 412 14.09 1.37 10.19
N LEU A 413 13.69 2.43 9.50
CA LEU A 413 13.79 2.47 8.04
C LEU A 413 15.24 2.34 7.58
N ASP A 414 15.45 1.79 6.38
CA ASP A 414 16.77 1.74 5.76
C ASP A 414 17.01 3.01 4.94
N LEU A 415 16.01 3.44 4.16
CA LEU A 415 16.07 4.63 3.30
C LEU A 415 14.92 5.61 3.58
N LEU A 416 15.23 6.90 3.49
CA LEU A 416 14.25 7.99 3.56
C LEU A 416 14.33 8.86 2.30
N PHE A 417 13.23 8.95 1.55
CA PHE A 417 13.03 9.89 0.46
C PHE A 417 12.38 11.16 1.02
N HIS A 418 13.19 12.20 1.22
CA HIS A 418 12.73 13.47 1.74
C HIS A 418 12.48 14.46 0.60
N PHE A 419 11.24 14.90 0.49
CA PHE A 419 10.79 15.94 -0.41
C PHE A 419 10.98 17.30 0.26
N ASP A 420 11.79 18.15 -0.35
CA ASP A 420 12.14 19.48 0.13
C ASP A 420 11.48 20.50 -0.80
N VAL A 421 10.38 21.11 -0.36
CA VAL A 421 9.52 22.00 -1.15
C VAL A 421 9.67 23.43 -0.62
N GLY A 422 10.29 24.29 -1.43
CA GLY A 422 10.40 25.72 -1.17
C GLY A 422 9.30 26.50 -1.90
N LEU A 423 8.48 27.22 -1.16
CA LEU A 423 7.45 28.12 -1.70
C LEU A 423 7.94 29.57 -1.61
N LYS A 424 7.97 30.26 -2.75
CA LYS A 424 8.40 31.65 -2.83
C LYS A 424 7.39 32.48 -3.61
N GLU A 425 6.83 33.49 -2.97
CA GLU A 425 5.96 34.46 -3.64
C GLU A 425 6.80 35.51 -4.40
N ASN A 426 6.48 35.72 -5.67
CA ASN A 426 7.07 36.79 -6.48
C ASN A 426 6.35 38.11 -6.24
N ARG A 427 6.95 39.24 -6.67
CA ARG A 427 6.33 40.58 -6.54
C ARG A 427 4.94 40.71 -7.20
N MET A 428 4.61 39.81 -8.12
CA MET A 428 3.32 39.74 -8.82
C MET A 428 2.29 38.86 -8.10
N GLY A 429 2.58 38.35 -6.90
CA GLY A 429 1.74 37.40 -6.17
C GLY A 429 1.77 35.97 -6.71
N ALA A 430 2.55 35.70 -7.76
CA ALA A 430 2.71 34.36 -8.31
C ALA A 430 3.66 33.52 -7.42
N VAL A 431 3.24 32.30 -7.10
CA VAL A 431 3.98 31.36 -6.24
C VAL A 431 4.93 30.52 -7.09
N SER A 432 6.22 30.61 -6.80
CA SER A 432 7.24 29.68 -7.30
C SER A 432 7.36 28.51 -6.32
N ASN A 433 7.12 27.31 -6.83
CA ASN A 433 7.30 26.03 -6.15
C ASN A 433 8.58 25.39 -6.63
N ILE A 434 9.57 25.33 -5.72
CA ILE A 434 10.88 24.76 -5.97
C ILE A 434 10.98 23.46 -5.18
N SER A 435 10.83 22.33 -5.87
CA SER A 435 10.86 21.01 -5.29
C SER A 435 12.21 20.31 -5.49
N ARG A 436 12.67 19.57 -4.48
CA ARG A 436 13.88 18.74 -4.54
C ARG A 436 13.66 17.43 -3.79
N VAL A 437 14.16 16.33 -4.32
CA VAL A 437 14.09 15.02 -3.67
C VAL A 437 15.46 14.63 -3.16
N LYS A 438 15.57 14.29 -1.88
CA LYS A 438 16.80 13.80 -1.24
C LYS A 438 16.61 12.36 -0.80
N VAL A 439 17.54 11.48 -1.15
CA VAL A 439 17.57 10.11 -0.61
C VAL A 439 18.61 10.10 0.51
N MET A 440 18.17 9.71 1.71
CA MET A 440 18.98 9.69 2.93
C MET A 440 19.05 8.27 3.49
N ASP A 441 20.20 7.91 4.03
CA ASP A 441 20.36 6.71 4.86
C ASP A 441 19.71 6.98 6.22
N ALA A 442 18.61 6.29 6.52
CA ALA A 442 17.82 6.55 7.72
C ALA A 442 18.56 6.26 9.02
N ARG A 443 19.58 5.38 8.99
CA ARG A 443 20.39 5.06 10.17
C ARG A 443 21.44 6.12 10.45
N THR A 444 22.13 6.58 9.42
CA THR A 444 23.26 7.54 9.58
C THR A 444 22.83 9.00 9.44
N GLY A 445 21.67 9.25 8.87
CA GLY A 445 21.19 10.58 8.47
C GLY A 445 21.97 11.23 7.35
N LYS A 446 22.87 10.49 6.69
CA LYS A 446 23.67 11.01 5.58
C LYS A 446 22.84 11.03 4.30
N THR A 447 22.84 12.16 3.60
CA THR A 447 22.29 12.27 2.24
C THR A 447 23.16 11.49 1.27
N LEU A 448 22.55 10.54 0.56
CA LEU A 448 23.18 9.67 -0.41
C LEU A 448 23.18 10.29 -1.81
N VAL A 449 22.05 10.85 -2.21
CA VAL A 449 21.86 11.57 -3.47
C VAL A 449 20.75 12.62 -3.32
N SER A 450 20.84 13.68 -4.11
CA SER A 450 19.81 14.69 -4.25
C SER A 450 19.51 14.85 -5.73
N SER A 451 18.22 14.99 -6.07
CA SER A 451 17.82 15.48 -7.39
C SER A 451 18.29 16.92 -7.59
N ALA A 452 18.25 17.37 -8.84
CA ALA A 452 18.27 18.80 -9.13
C ALA A 452 16.98 19.47 -8.63
N ALA A 453 17.00 20.80 -8.54
CA ALA A 453 15.82 21.58 -8.17
C ALA A 453 14.86 21.66 -9.36
N MET A 454 13.57 21.44 -9.10
CA MET A 454 12.49 21.52 -10.09
C MET A 454 11.63 22.72 -9.76
N ASP A 455 11.58 23.70 -10.66
CA ASP A 455 10.83 24.96 -10.46
C ASP A 455 9.63 25.02 -11.41
N ASN A 456 8.42 25.22 -10.86
CA ASN A 456 7.20 25.35 -11.65
C ASN A 456 7.27 26.50 -12.67
N THR A 457 7.88 27.63 -12.32
CA THR A 457 7.99 28.79 -13.21
C THR A 457 8.92 28.52 -14.40
N GLU A 458 9.94 27.69 -14.20
CA GLU A 458 10.82 27.25 -15.29
C GLU A 458 10.08 26.31 -16.24
N VAL A 459 9.29 25.38 -15.71
CA VAL A 459 8.47 24.45 -16.52
C VAL A 459 7.46 25.21 -17.36
N GLU A 460 6.75 26.19 -16.78
CA GLU A 460 5.81 27.05 -17.51
C GLU A 460 6.49 27.80 -18.65
N ARG A 461 7.71 28.31 -18.42
CA ARG A 461 8.50 28.98 -19.46
C ARG A 461 8.92 28.03 -20.58
N ILE A 462 9.39 26.82 -20.26
CA ILE A 462 9.80 25.81 -21.25
C ILE A 462 8.61 25.39 -22.10
N THR A 463 7.45 25.18 -21.46
CA THR A 463 6.21 24.76 -22.11
C THR A 463 5.68 25.86 -23.03
N ARG A 464 5.69 27.11 -22.57
CA ARG A 464 5.26 28.28 -23.37
C ARG A 464 6.08 28.48 -24.63
N VAL A 465 7.38 28.20 -24.59
CA VAL A 465 8.28 28.32 -25.75
C VAL A 465 8.25 27.04 -26.62
N GLY A 466 7.49 26.01 -26.23
CA GLY A 466 7.40 24.75 -26.98
C GLY A 466 8.70 23.95 -26.98
N ARG A 467 9.56 24.12 -25.97
CA ARG A 467 10.88 23.46 -25.91
C ARG A 467 10.86 22.07 -25.27
N GLY A 468 9.76 21.69 -24.60
CA GLY A 468 9.63 20.40 -23.93
C GLY A 468 8.35 20.31 -23.11
N SER A 469 8.07 19.12 -22.58
CA SER A 469 6.93 18.85 -21.69
C SER A 469 7.33 18.92 -20.22
N PRO A 470 6.36 19.17 -19.29
CA PRO A 470 6.59 19.09 -17.86
C PRO A 470 7.19 17.76 -17.41
N ALA A 471 6.67 16.64 -17.93
CA ALA A 471 7.16 15.30 -17.61
C ALA A 471 8.62 15.09 -18.02
N ALA A 472 8.99 15.50 -19.23
CA ALA A 472 10.38 15.37 -19.71
C ALA A 472 11.36 16.18 -18.85
N TYR A 473 10.95 17.38 -18.40
CA TYR A 473 11.76 18.19 -17.50
C TYR A 473 11.94 17.51 -16.13
N VAL A 474 10.87 17.04 -15.50
CA VAL A 474 10.93 16.35 -14.20
C VAL A 474 11.79 15.08 -14.29
N ASP A 475 11.62 14.28 -15.35
CA ASP A 475 12.42 13.08 -15.59
C ASP A 475 13.91 13.40 -15.76
N GLU A 476 14.25 14.48 -16.48
CA GLU A 476 15.62 14.94 -16.62
C GLU A 476 16.24 15.33 -15.27
N GLN A 477 15.50 16.09 -14.44
CA GLN A 477 15.97 16.49 -13.10
C GLN A 477 16.12 15.30 -12.13
N MET A 478 15.36 14.22 -12.35
CA MET A 478 15.37 13.00 -11.53
C MET A 478 16.34 11.93 -12.02
N LYS A 479 16.89 12.06 -13.23
CA LYS A 479 17.76 11.06 -13.86
C LYS A 479 18.98 10.69 -13.02
N SER A 480 19.65 11.68 -12.44
CA SER A 480 20.83 11.45 -11.59
C SER A 480 20.49 10.73 -10.28
N LEU A 481 19.34 11.06 -9.68
CA LEU A 481 18.84 10.42 -8.48
C LEU A 481 18.58 8.93 -8.75
N TRP A 482 17.84 8.62 -9.81
CA TRP A 482 17.51 7.24 -10.16
C TRP A 482 18.73 6.41 -10.55
N ALA A 483 19.69 6.99 -11.26
CA ALA A 483 20.95 6.32 -11.56
C ALA A 483 21.68 5.86 -10.29
N VAL A 484 21.77 6.74 -9.28
CA VAL A 484 22.43 6.39 -8.00
C VAL A 484 21.61 5.37 -7.20
N VAL A 485 20.28 5.50 -7.19
CA VAL A 485 19.39 4.53 -6.52
C VAL A 485 19.57 3.14 -7.14
N ASP A 486 19.54 3.04 -8.47
CA ASP A 486 19.69 1.78 -9.21
C ASP A 486 21.08 1.17 -9.11
N GLU A 487 22.13 2.00 -9.04
CA GLU A 487 23.50 1.49 -8.95
C GLU A 487 23.86 1.04 -7.52
N ARG A 488 23.45 1.81 -6.50
CA ARG A 488 23.97 1.68 -5.13
C ARG A 488 22.99 1.12 -4.13
N LEU A 489 21.69 1.35 -4.32
CA LEU A 489 20.67 1.09 -3.30
C LEU A 489 19.78 -0.11 -3.60
N THR A 490 19.78 -0.61 -4.83
CA THR A 490 19.09 -1.86 -5.16
C THR A 490 19.80 -3.06 -4.56
N LEU A 491 19.02 -4.10 -4.29
CA LEU A 491 19.55 -5.36 -3.80
C LEU A 491 20.12 -6.19 -4.95
N SER A 492 21.27 -6.82 -4.71
CA SER A 492 21.91 -7.74 -5.65
C SER A 492 21.85 -9.17 -5.11
N ASP A 493 22.23 -10.15 -5.92
CA ASP A 493 22.37 -11.52 -5.42
C ASP A 493 23.40 -11.60 -4.28
N LEU A 494 23.16 -12.56 -3.37
CA LEU A 494 24.02 -12.74 -2.22
C LEU A 494 25.42 -13.19 -2.68
N PRO A 495 26.51 -12.52 -2.26
CA PRO A 495 27.84 -13.02 -2.53
C PRO A 495 28.02 -14.38 -1.85
N THR A 496 28.85 -15.25 -2.43
CA THR A 496 29.20 -16.53 -1.82
C THR A 496 29.90 -16.28 -0.47
N LEU A 497 29.27 -16.71 0.62
CA LEU A 497 29.81 -16.56 1.97
C LEU A 497 30.54 -17.83 2.40
N SER A 498 31.62 -17.66 3.17
CA SER A 498 32.23 -18.77 3.90
C SER A 498 31.56 -18.93 5.28
N PRO A 499 31.61 -20.13 5.90
CA PRO A 499 31.08 -20.36 7.24
C PRO A 499 31.65 -19.42 8.30
N GLU A 500 32.92 -19.02 8.17
CA GLU A 500 33.57 -18.07 9.09
C GLU A 500 32.95 -16.67 9.00
N VAL A 501 32.64 -16.21 7.79
CA VAL A 501 31.99 -14.90 7.58
C VAL A 501 30.57 -14.93 8.11
N ALA A 502 29.84 -16.03 7.90
CA ALA A 502 28.50 -16.22 8.44
C ALA A 502 28.49 -16.19 9.98
N ARG A 503 29.40 -16.92 10.66
CA ARG A 503 29.54 -16.88 12.12
C ARG A 503 29.85 -15.49 12.65
N LYS A 504 30.77 -14.76 12.00
CA LYS A 504 31.08 -13.37 12.38
C LYS A 504 29.86 -12.46 12.23
N ARG A 505 29.05 -12.68 11.19
CA ARG A 505 27.83 -11.93 10.95
C ARG A 505 26.75 -12.25 11.98
N VAL A 506 26.56 -13.51 12.35
CA VAL A 506 25.66 -13.90 13.46
C VAL A 506 26.06 -13.20 14.76
N ALA A 507 27.36 -13.16 15.10
CA ALA A 507 27.82 -12.44 16.27
C ALA A 507 27.49 -10.93 16.22
N GLN A 508 27.54 -10.31 15.03
CA GLN A 508 27.10 -8.92 14.84
C GLN A 508 25.58 -8.78 15.00
N VAL A 509 24.79 -9.68 14.42
CA VAL A 509 23.32 -9.70 14.50
C VAL A 509 22.86 -9.85 15.95
N LEU A 510 23.50 -10.72 16.73
CA LEU A 510 23.22 -10.89 18.16
C LEU A 510 23.49 -9.59 18.93
N GLY A 511 24.59 -8.90 18.62
CA GLY A 511 24.98 -7.63 19.25
C GLY A 511 24.21 -6.39 18.76
N ASP A 512 23.52 -6.47 17.62
CA ASP A 512 22.81 -5.33 17.04
C ASP A 512 21.51 -5.06 17.79
N ARG A 513 21.39 -3.90 18.44
CA ARG A 513 20.19 -3.52 19.19
C ARG A 513 19.09 -2.92 18.31
N SER A 514 19.43 -2.53 17.08
CA SER A 514 18.49 -1.92 16.12
C SER A 514 17.71 -2.95 15.29
N MET A 515 17.83 -4.23 15.61
CA MET A 515 17.11 -5.30 14.95
C MET A 515 16.12 -5.92 15.91
N THR A 516 14.87 -6.02 15.48
CA THR A 516 13.85 -6.79 16.19
C THR A 516 14.28 -8.25 16.40
N PRO A 517 13.88 -8.90 17.50
CA PRO A 517 14.24 -10.29 17.78
C PRO A 517 13.88 -11.24 16.64
N LEU A 518 12.68 -11.10 16.06
CA LEU A 518 12.23 -11.96 14.96
C LEU A 518 13.09 -11.81 13.70
N ARG A 519 13.54 -10.59 13.38
CA ARG A 519 14.46 -10.36 12.27
C ARG A 519 15.80 -11.05 12.49
N LYS A 520 16.33 -10.98 13.72
CA LYS A 520 17.57 -11.69 14.09
C LYS A 520 17.41 -13.20 13.91
N LEU A 521 16.32 -13.76 14.44
CA LEU A 521 16.02 -15.20 14.33
C LEU A 521 15.88 -15.64 12.87
N ALA A 522 15.22 -14.83 12.03
CA ALA A 522 15.11 -15.09 10.59
C ALA A 522 16.49 -15.14 9.91
N GLU A 523 17.38 -14.17 10.18
CA GLU A 523 18.74 -14.14 9.61
C GLU A 523 19.60 -15.31 10.11
N ILE A 524 19.51 -15.67 11.39
CA ILE A 524 20.19 -16.84 11.96
C ILE A 524 19.68 -18.14 11.30
N ARG A 525 18.36 -18.29 11.16
CA ARG A 525 17.74 -19.45 10.52
C ARG A 525 18.19 -19.60 9.07
N TYR A 526 18.28 -18.50 8.34
CA TYR A 526 18.79 -18.48 6.98
C TYR A 526 20.23 -19.04 6.89
N TYR A 527 21.12 -18.64 7.80
CA TYR A 527 22.48 -19.16 7.80
C TYR A 527 22.58 -20.63 8.20
N GLY A 528 21.68 -21.11 9.08
CA GLY A 528 21.50 -22.53 9.34
C GLY A 528 21.03 -23.29 8.10
N TYR A 529 20.04 -22.76 7.39
CA TYR A 529 19.52 -23.34 6.13
C TYR A 529 20.59 -23.45 5.05
N ARG A 530 21.46 -22.44 4.90
CA ARG A 530 22.61 -22.49 3.98
C ARG A 530 23.73 -23.44 4.40
N GLY A 531 23.64 -24.05 5.58
CA GLY A 531 24.66 -24.97 6.11
C GLY A 531 25.95 -24.27 6.55
N TRP A 532 25.91 -22.96 6.78
CA TRP A 532 27.08 -22.20 7.25
C TRP A 532 27.21 -22.16 8.77
N LEU A 533 26.13 -22.52 9.47
CA LEU A 533 26.11 -22.73 10.91
C LEU A 533 25.78 -24.18 11.21
N THR A 534 26.36 -24.73 12.27
CA THR A 534 25.95 -26.04 12.78
C THR A 534 24.60 -25.94 13.49
N PRO A 535 23.84 -27.05 13.63
CA PRO A 535 22.59 -27.06 14.38
C PRO A 535 22.75 -26.50 15.80
N ASP A 536 23.81 -26.91 16.50
CA ASP A 536 24.12 -26.43 17.86
C ASP A 536 24.39 -24.91 17.91
N GLU A 537 25.06 -24.36 16.89
CA GLU A 537 25.30 -22.91 16.78
C GLU A 537 23.99 -22.15 16.54
N VAL A 538 23.06 -22.72 15.77
CA VAL A 538 21.73 -22.15 15.55
C VAL A 538 20.90 -22.17 16.83
N GLU A 539 20.85 -23.32 17.53
CA GLU A 539 20.15 -23.46 18.81
C GLU A 539 20.65 -22.46 19.85
N GLN A 540 21.98 -22.36 20.01
CA GLN A 540 22.58 -21.40 20.93
C GLN A 540 22.24 -19.95 20.56
N ALA A 541 22.28 -19.60 19.28
CA ALA A 541 21.95 -18.25 18.83
C ALA A 541 20.46 -17.91 19.02
N PHE A 542 19.57 -18.90 18.86
CA PHE A 542 18.14 -18.77 19.15
C PHE A 542 17.90 -18.53 20.65
N GLU A 543 18.52 -19.34 21.52
CA GLU A 543 18.43 -19.20 22.98
C GLU A 543 18.92 -17.82 23.44
N ILE A 544 20.04 -17.32 22.90
CA ILE A 544 20.56 -15.99 23.24
C ILE A 544 19.61 -14.87 22.79
N THR A 545 18.96 -15.03 21.63
CA THR A 545 18.16 -13.95 21.02
C THR A 545 16.79 -13.79 21.66
N GLY A 546 16.07 -14.89 21.89
CA GLY A 546 14.68 -14.86 22.38
C GLY A 546 14.39 -15.88 23.48
N GLY A 547 15.42 -16.49 24.06
CA GLY A 547 15.29 -17.38 25.21
C GLY A 547 14.34 -18.56 24.96
N PRO A 548 13.46 -18.89 25.92
CA PRO A 548 12.58 -20.05 25.81
C PRO A 548 11.56 -19.92 24.67
N ASP A 549 11.14 -18.71 24.31
CA ASP A 549 10.17 -18.51 23.24
C ASP A 549 10.81 -18.74 21.87
N ALA A 550 12.05 -18.27 21.64
CA ALA A 550 12.81 -18.64 20.45
C ALA A 550 13.04 -20.15 20.34
N MET A 551 13.31 -20.84 21.45
CA MET A 551 13.46 -22.30 21.43
C MET A 551 12.14 -23.02 21.08
N LYS A 552 10.98 -22.48 21.47
CA LYS A 552 9.67 -22.98 21.01
C LYS A 552 9.47 -22.75 19.52
N VAL A 553 9.96 -21.66 18.95
CA VAL A 553 9.92 -21.44 17.49
C VAL A 553 10.71 -22.52 16.75
N LEU A 554 11.86 -22.91 17.30
CA LEU A 554 12.76 -23.87 16.68
C LEU A 554 12.25 -25.33 16.81
N HIS A 555 11.87 -25.77 18.01
CA HIS A 555 11.55 -27.17 18.31
C HIS A 555 10.08 -27.45 18.68
N GLY A 556 9.29 -26.42 18.94
CA GLY A 556 7.90 -26.57 19.37
C GLY A 556 6.99 -27.12 18.27
N SER A 557 5.78 -27.53 18.68
CA SER A 557 4.70 -27.80 17.73
C SER A 557 4.37 -26.54 16.93
N GLU A 558 3.71 -26.69 15.79
CA GLU A 558 3.30 -25.55 14.96
C GLU A 558 2.51 -24.50 15.75
N SER A 559 1.53 -24.93 16.54
CA SER A 559 0.75 -24.06 17.42
C SER A 559 1.60 -23.31 18.46
N GLN A 560 2.55 -24.01 19.11
CA GLN A 560 3.43 -23.41 20.12
C GLN A 560 4.40 -22.41 19.49
N ALA A 561 4.89 -22.69 18.28
CA ALA A 561 5.78 -21.79 17.56
C ALA A 561 5.05 -20.52 17.11
N ILE A 562 3.81 -20.64 16.61
CA ILE A 562 2.97 -19.49 16.24
C ILE A 562 2.70 -18.61 17.46
N GLU A 563 2.27 -19.22 18.57
CA GLU A 563 2.03 -18.48 19.83
C GLU A 563 3.29 -17.78 20.34
N ALA A 564 4.46 -18.44 20.25
CA ALA A 564 5.73 -17.84 20.64
C ALA A 564 6.12 -16.67 19.72
N ILE A 565 5.85 -16.76 18.42
CA ILE A 565 6.09 -15.66 17.46
C ILE A 565 5.19 -14.48 17.79
N HIS A 566 3.89 -14.69 18.03
CA HIS A 566 2.98 -13.60 18.41
C HIS A 566 3.42 -12.91 19.71
N LYS A 567 3.91 -13.67 20.70
CA LYS A 567 4.50 -13.08 21.92
C LYS A 567 5.72 -12.22 21.63
N LEU A 568 6.60 -12.67 20.73
CA LEU A 568 7.78 -11.91 20.32
C LEU A 568 7.41 -10.64 19.55
N VAL A 569 6.36 -10.67 18.71
CA VAL A 569 5.81 -9.48 18.02
C VAL A 569 5.38 -8.43 19.04
N VAL A 570 4.55 -8.82 20.01
CA VAL A 570 4.06 -7.91 21.06
C VAL A 570 5.21 -7.33 21.90
N GLN A 571 6.24 -8.12 22.19
CA GLN A 571 7.42 -7.64 22.92
C GLN A 571 8.24 -6.60 22.13
N SER A 572 8.31 -6.72 20.80
CA SER A 572 8.97 -5.69 19.99
C SER A 572 8.21 -4.37 20.01
N GLU A 573 6.88 -4.40 19.95
CA GLU A 573 6.08 -3.16 19.98
C GLU A 573 6.26 -2.39 21.30
N VAL A 574 6.33 -3.09 22.43
CA VAL A 574 6.57 -2.48 23.75
C VAL A 574 7.98 -1.89 23.88
N SER A 575 8.94 -2.40 23.13
CA SER A 575 10.32 -1.91 23.19
C SER A 575 10.51 -0.61 22.39
N ASP A 576 9.59 -0.31 21.47
CA ASP A 576 9.62 0.86 20.60
C ASP A 576 8.84 2.06 21.18
N SER A 577 7.94 1.82 22.15
CA SER A 577 7.22 2.84 22.93
C SER A 577 8.00 3.32 24.15
#